data_AF-A0A067PJJ2-F1
#
_entry.id   AF-A0A067PJJ2-F1
#
_cell.length_a   1.000
_cell.length_b   1.000
_cell.length_c   1.000
_cell.angle_alpha   90.00
_cell.angle_beta   90.00
_cell.angle_gamma   90.00
#
_symmetry.space_group_name_H-M   'P 1'
#
loop_
_entity.id
_entity.type
_entity.pdbx_description
1 polymer ?
#
loop_
_entity_poly.entity_id
_entity_poly.type
_entity_poly.pdbx_seq_one_letter_code
_entity_poly.pdbx_strand_id
1 'polypeptide(L)'
;MDYGVGLEMGLRGEWEDVLISRGNVVISATAGGGGVQVFRVHNYWSLRRSCISTLPFERFHPDTPSRIGGVLKLATKDQIEHLRSQIVKHIGTDWPSTPSHWDVLEDHIESTKRRNRTDSIFDTRPPEPAAAIRLARGCNIPGILPAAFYHLSRIHPEMDWGECRGVTVPLELLSNLRKGERSARWDLLDKRDLMLLLHGIRNIQWSEVIIYESMETFTAECTNAKGCHTIIKSFCRRRDKQDRDPLAYLRDRFTSSRLIADKLCDKCATTISTCVQRNRQTFWEELPNLFRLSS
;
A
#
# COMPACT_ATOMS: atom_id res chain seq x y z
N MET A 1 42.08 21.13 49.84
CA MET A 1 42.97 20.00 49.55
C MET A 1 42.09 18.77 49.43
N ASP A 2 42.27 18.08 48.30
CA ASP A 2 41.70 16.81 47.83
C ASP A 2 41.51 15.74 48.93
N TYR A 3 40.61 14.75 48.81
CA TYR A 3 40.57 13.72 47.76
C TYR A 3 39.15 13.19 47.46
N GLY A 4 38.92 12.81 46.19
CA GLY A 4 37.73 12.10 45.75
C GLY A 4 37.81 10.58 45.93
N VAL A 5 36.64 9.92 45.91
CA VAL A 5 36.46 8.48 45.67
C VAL A 5 35.13 8.30 44.93
N GLY A 6 35.16 7.69 43.74
CA GLY A 6 33.97 7.27 43.01
C GLY A 6 33.46 5.91 43.49
N LEU A 7 32.15 5.67 43.36
CA LEU A 7 31.57 4.34 43.45
C LEU A 7 30.43 4.22 42.43
N GLU A 8 30.68 3.48 41.35
CA GLU A 8 29.64 2.83 40.55
C GLU A 8 28.99 1.73 41.40
N MET A 9 27.66 1.73 41.53
CA MET A 9 26.91 0.56 41.99
C MET A 9 25.73 0.30 41.04
N GLY A 10 25.86 -0.79 40.29
CA GLY A 10 24.83 -1.30 39.41
C GLY A 10 23.68 -1.93 40.19
N LEU A 11 22.46 -1.70 39.70
CA LEU A 11 21.26 -2.44 40.10
C LEU A 11 20.66 -3.15 38.89
N ARG A 12 20.99 -4.44 38.76
CA ARG A 12 20.27 -5.42 37.96
C ARG A 12 18.99 -5.79 38.71
N GLY A 13 17.85 -5.25 38.27
CA GLY A 13 16.53 -5.81 38.59
C GLY A 13 16.05 -6.72 37.45
N GLU A 14 15.66 -7.95 37.80
CA GLU A 14 14.96 -8.94 36.97
C GLU A 14 13.52 -8.47 36.73
N TRP A 15 13.01 -8.64 35.50
CA TRP A 15 11.63 -8.34 35.12
C TRP A 15 11.01 -9.64 34.62
N GLU A 16 9.94 -10.10 35.26
CA GLU A 16 9.14 -11.23 34.78
C GLU A 16 7.83 -10.74 34.15
N ASP A 17 7.57 -11.31 32.97
CA ASP A 17 6.37 -11.39 32.13
C ASP A 17 5.49 -10.14 31.82
N VAL A 18 5.32 -9.89 30.51
CA VAL A 18 4.35 -8.96 29.92
C VAL A 18 3.24 -9.78 29.25
N LEU A 19 2.04 -9.78 29.84
CA LEU A 19 0.86 -10.42 29.26
C LEU A 19 0.01 -9.40 28.48
N ILE A 20 -0.11 -9.61 27.17
CA ILE A 20 -1.01 -8.85 26.30
C ILE A 20 -2.31 -9.64 26.16
N SER A 21 -3.36 -9.22 26.88
CA SER A 21 -4.72 -9.73 26.65
C SER A 21 -5.51 -8.74 25.79
N ARG A 22 -6.39 -9.28 24.94
CA ARG A 22 -7.16 -8.57 23.92
C ARG A 22 -7.68 -7.21 24.41
N GLY A 23 -7.19 -6.14 23.78
CA GLY A 23 -7.80 -4.82 23.79
C GLY A 23 -7.32 -3.83 24.84
N ASN A 24 -6.60 -4.23 25.89
CA ASN A 24 -6.05 -3.31 26.88
C ASN A 24 -4.70 -3.82 27.42
N VAL A 25 -3.67 -2.96 27.45
CA VAL A 25 -2.37 -3.28 28.03
C VAL A 25 -2.40 -2.99 29.53
N VAL A 26 -2.04 -3.98 30.36
CA VAL A 26 -1.87 -3.83 31.81
C VAL A 26 -0.49 -4.37 32.18
N ILE A 27 0.28 -3.60 32.96
CA ILE A 27 1.59 -4.02 33.48
C ILE A 27 1.48 -4.03 35.01
N SER A 28 1.83 -5.15 35.66
CA SER A 28 1.95 -5.24 37.12
C SER A 28 3.40 -5.44 37.52
N ALA A 29 3.85 -4.76 38.58
CA ALA A 29 5.16 -5.01 39.19
C ALA A 29 4.99 -5.13 40.71
N THR A 30 5.59 -6.17 41.30
CA THR A 30 5.69 -6.34 42.75
C THR A 30 7.07 -5.90 43.20
N ALA A 31 7.15 -4.79 43.94
CA ALA A 31 8.37 -4.41 44.64
C ALA A 31 8.45 -5.18 45.96
N GLY A 32 9.64 -5.70 46.28
CA GLY A 32 9.90 -6.43 47.52
C GLY A 32 9.45 -5.62 48.74
N GLY A 33 8.39 -6.09 49.38
CA GLY A 33 7.72 -5.37 50.46
C GLY A 33 6.19 -5.40 50.38
N GLY A 34 5.59 -6.52 49.96
CA GLY A 34 4.18 -6.88 50.27
C GLY A 34 3.05 -5.96 49.81
N GLY A 35 3.33 -4.90 49.05
CA GLY A 35 2.32 -3.97 48.54
C GLY A 35 2.19 -4.07 47.03
N VAL A 36 1.01 -4.46 46.54
CA VAL A 36 0.67 -4.39 45.12
C VAL A 36 0.24 -2.95 44.80
N GLN A 37 1.02 -2.25 43.97
CA GLN A 37 0.60 -0.98 43.38
C GLN A 37 0.09 -1.21 41.95
N VAL A 38 -1.18 -0.87 41.72
CA VAL A 38 -1.81 -0.95 40.39
C VAL A 38 -1.63 0.39 39.68
N PHE A 39 -0.83 0.40 38.62
CA PHE A 39 -0.66 1.57 37.77
C PHE A 39 -1.58 1.46 36.54
N ARG A 40 -2.57 2.36 36.43
CA ARG A 40 -3.32 2.55 35.18
C ARG A 40 -2.49 3.43 34.26
N VAL A 41 -1.58 2.81 33.51
CA VAL A 41 -0.78 3.52 32.50
C VAL A 41 -1.62 3.62 31.22
N HIS A 42 -2.22 4.79 30.98
CA HIS A 42 -2.56 5.18 29.61
C HIS A 42 -1.25 5.49 28.88
N ASN A 43 -0.71 4.47 28.20
CA ASN A 43 0.40 4.51 27.25
C ASN A 43 1.64 5.32 27.71
N TYR A 44 2.53 4.69 28.49
CA TYR A 44 3.93 5.12 28.58
C TYR A 44 4.85 3.89 28.62
N TRP A 45 5.74 3.82 27.63
CA TRP A 45 6.69 2.74 27.37
C TRP A 45 8.02 3.04 28.08
N SER A 46 8.43 2.21 29.03
CA SER A 46 9.77 2.21 29.61
C SER A 46 10.68 1.28 28.79
N LEU A 47 11.49 1.85 27.91
CA LEU A 47 12.50 1.13 27.12
C LEU A 47 13.57 0.51 28.01
N ARG A 48 13.62 -0.83 28.08
CA ARG A 48 14.88 -1.57 28.27
C ARG A 48 15.39 -2.05 26.91
N ARG A 49 16.70 -1.92 26.71
CA ARG A 49 17.46 -2.42 25.55
C ARG A 49 17.41 -3.95 25.47
N SER A 50 16.30 -4.53 25.02
CA SER A 50 16.25 -5.84 24.35
C SER A 50 14.84 -6.06 23.80
N CYS A 51 14.74 -6.34 22.50
CA CYS A 51 13.55 -6.84 21.80
C CYS A 51 12.36 -5.86 21.55
N ILE A 52 12.59 -4.75 20.85
CA ILE A 52 11.59 -4.20 19.89
C ILE A 52 12.01 -4.68 18.49
N SER A 53 12.03 -6.00 18.28
CA SER A 53 12.40 -6.56 16.97
C SER A 53 11.19 -6.74 16.04
N THR A 54 9.96 -6.69 16.57
CA THR A 54 8.75 -6.91 15.76
C THR A 54 7.58 -6.16 16.35
N LEU A 55 7.08 -5.16 15.61
CA LEU A 55 5.77 -4.58 15.91
C LEU A 55 4.70 -5.67 15.71
N PRO A 56 3.70 -5.82 16.60
CA PRO A 56 2.71 -6.90 16.54
C PRO A 56 1.61 -6.62 15.49
N PHE A 57 1.95 -5.98 14.37
CA PHE A 57 1.00 -5.67 13.31
C PHE A 57 1.09 -6.71 12.21
N GLU A 58 -0.06 -7.27 11.85
CA GLU A 58 -0.16 -8.15 10.70
C GLU A 58 0.07 -7.33 9.42
N ARG A 59 0.94 -7.86 8.54
CA ARG A 59 1.28 -7.24 7.27
C ARG A 59 0.01 -7.02 6.45
N PHE A 60 -0.12 -5.85 5.83
CA PHE A 60 -1.27 -5.48 4.98
C PHE A 60 -2.62 -5.30 5.68
N HIS A 61 -2.72 -5.52 6.99
CA HIS A 61 -4.01 -5.45 7.67
C HIS A 61 -4.65 -4.04 7.52
N PRO A 62 -5.93 -3.93 7.13
CA PRO A 62 -6.57 -2.66 6.75
C PRO A 62 -6.67 -1.65 7.90
N ASP A 63 -6.77 -2.13 9.15
CA ASP A 63 -6.74 -1.25 10.33
C ASP A 63 -5.34 -0.78 10.74
N THR A 64 -4.25 -1.36 10.19
CA THR A 64 -2.88 -1.03 10.59
C THR A 64 -2.64 0.47 10.58
N PRO A 65 -3.02 1.23 9.53
CA PRO A 65 -2.83 2.68 9.53
C PRO A 65 -3.58 3.42 10.64
N SER A 66 -4.79 2.96 10.99
CA SER A 66 -5.59 3.56 12.06
C SER A 66 -5.03 3.26 13.44
N ARG A 67 -4.53 2.03 13.67
CA ARG A 67 -3.97 1.58 14.95
C ARG A 67 -2.63 2.25 15.26
N ILE A 68 -1.77 2.42 14.26
CA ILE A 68 -0.42 2.99 14.44
C ILE A 68 -0.40 4.51 14.48
N GLY A 69 -1.43 5.19 13.97
CA GLY A 69 -1.46 6.65 13.93
C GLY A 69 -1.32 7.31 15.31
N GLY A 70 -1.94 6.73 16.34
CA GLY A 70 -1.79 7.20 17.72
C GLY A 70 -0.36 7.02 18.26
N VAL A 71 0.23 5.84 18.00
CA VAL A 71 1.60 5.51 18.42
C VAL A 71 2.63 6.41 17.74
N LEU A 72 2.49 6.65 16.43
CA LEU A 72 3.37 7.55 15.67
C LEU A 72 3.27 9.00 16.14
N LYS A 73 2.06 9.49 16.47
CA LYS A 73 1.88 10.83 17.02
C LYS A 73 2.55 10.98 18.38
N LEU A 74 2.41 9.98 19.26
CA LEU A 74 3.09 9.97 20.56
C LEU A 74 4.61 9.89 20.38
N ALA A 75 5.12 8.97 19.57
CA ALA A 75 6.55 8.84 19.30
C ALA A 75 7.15 10.14 18.72
N THR A 76 6.39 10.86 17.87
CA THR A 76 6.80 12.16 17.32
C THR A 76 6.79 13.25 18.40
N LYS A 77 5.74 13.29 19.24
CA LYS A 77 5.62 14.25 20.34
C LYS A 77 6.72 14.07 21.38
N ASP A 78 7.01 12.82 21.74
CA ASP A 78 7.96 12.44 22.77
C ASP A 78 9.39 12.26 22.20
N GLN A 79 9.63 12.64 20.93
CA GLN A 79 10.93 12.60 20.24
C GLN A 79 11.62 11.22 20.25
N ILE A 80 10.84 10.14 20.23
CA ILE A 80 11.34 8.77 20.17
C ILE A 80 11.64 8.40 18.71
N GLU A 81 12.70 8.99 18.17
CA GLU A 81 13.01 8.92 16.73
C GLU A 81 13.25 7.49 16.24
N HIS A 82 13.90 6.65 17.05
CA HIS A 82 14.13 5.25 16.70
C HIS A 82 12.82 4.48 16.47
N LEU A 83 11.84 4.66 17.37
CA LEU A 83 10.53 4.01 17.25
C LEU A 83 9.76 4.53 16.03
N ARG A 84 9.78 5.86 15.82
CA ARG A 84 9.18 6.49 14.64
C ARG A 84 9.78 5.91 13.35
N SER A 85 11.11 5.92 13.24
CA SER A 85 11.84 5.41 12.08
C SER A 85 11.55 3.92 11.82
N GLN A 86 11.45 3.09 12.86
CA GLN A 86 11.08 1.68 12.72
C GLN A 86 9.64 1.50 12.19
N ILE A 87 8.67 2.23 12.74
CA ILE A 87 7.27 2.15 12.29
C ILE A 87 7.13 2.67 10.86
N VAL A 88 7.75 3.81 10.53
CA VAL A 88 7.75 4.38 9.18
C VAL A 88 8.35 3.40 8.17
N LYS A 89 9.48 2.75 8.52
CA LYS A 89 10.10 1.72 7.68
C LYS A 89 9.15 0.55 7.45
N HIS A 90 8.48 0.07 8.50
CA HIS A 90 7.53 -1.03 8.39
C HIS A 90 6.32 -0.68 7.49
N ILE A 91 5.71 0.49 7.67
CA ILE A 91 4.63 0.98 6.80
C ILE A 91 5.13 1.10 5.36
N GLY A 92 6.35 1.63 5.18
CA GLY A 92 6.97 1.76 3.87
C GLY A 92 7.19 0.43 3.15
N THR A 93 7.33 -0.69 3.87
CA THR A 93 7.42 -2.03 3.26
C THR A 93 6.08 -2.65 2.87
N ASP A 94 4.99 -2.12 3.38
CA ASP A 94 3.62 -2.56 3.04
C ASP A 94 3.07 -1.85 1.81
N TRP A 95 3.66 -0.71 1.44
CA TRP A 95 3.29 0.05 0.27
C TRP A 95 4.35 -0.06 -0.83
N PRO A 96 3.94 -0.33 -2.08
CA PRO A 96 4.87 -0.50 -3.18
C PRO A 96 5.53 0.83 -3.54
N SER A 97 6.83 0.75 -3.82
CA SER A 97 7.67 1.88 -4.25
C SER A 97 8.07 1.79 -5.72
N THR A 98 7.86 0.64 -6.36
CA THR A 98 8.20 0.36 -7.77
C THR A 98 7.06 -0.40 -8.46
N PRO A 99 6.97 -0.36 -9.80
CA PRO A 99 5.98 -1.16 -10.54
C PRO A 99 6.08 -2.66 -10.24
N SER A 100 7.30 -3.19 -10.04
CA SER A 100 7.50 -4.59 -9.69
C SER A 100 6.98 -4.91 -8.28
N HIS A 101 7.15 -4.01 -7.31
CA HIS A 101 6.54 -4.17 -5.99
C HIS A 101 5.01 -4.10 -6.05
N TRP A 102 4.46 -3.27 -6.95
CA TRP A 102 3.02 -3.25 -7.22
C TRP A 102 2.52 -4.58 -7.76
N ASP A 103 3.24 -5.17 -8.73
CA ASP A 103 2.89 -6.49 -9.27
C ASP A 103 2.87 -7.58 -8.20
N VAL A 104 3.88 -7.60 -7.32
CA VAL A 104 3.93 -8.54 -6.19
C VAL A 104 2.74 -8.36 -5.24
N LEU A 105 2.33 -7.12 -4.97
CA LEU A 105 1.16 -6.82 -4.15
C LEU A 105 -0.12 -7.33 -4.82
N GLU A 106 -0.32 -7.03 -6.10
CA GLU A 106 -1.50 -7.45 -6.86
C GLU A 106 -1.58 -8.97 -7.01
N ASP A 107 -0.45 -9.64 -7.24
CA ASP A 107 -0.37 -11.11 -7.28
C ASP A 107 -0.70 -11.72 -5.90
N HIS A 108 -0.23 -11.10 -4.81
CA HIS A 108 -0.57 -11.53 -3.46
C HIS A 108 -2.09 -11.41 -3.21
N ILE A 109 -2.70 -10.30 -3.62
CA ILE A 109 -4.14 -10.05 -3.51
C ILE A 109 -4.92 -11.08 -4.32
N GLU A 110 -4.55 -11.30 -5.58
CA GLU A 110 -5.21 -12.25 -6.48
C GLU A 110 -5.06 -13.70 -5.99
N SER A 111 -3.89 -14.09 -5.47
CA SER A 111 -3.68 -15.42 -4.88
C SER A 111 -4.57 -15.63 -3.64
N THR A 112 -4.76 -14.59 -2.85
CA THR A 112 -5.60 -14.61 -1.65
C THR A 112 -7.07 -14.71 -2.02
N LYS A 113 -7.51 -13.98 -3.05
CA LYS A 113 -8.85 -14.09 -3.64
C LYS A 113 -9.16 -15.51 -4.11
N ARG A 114 -8.22 -16.18 -4.79
CA ARG A 114 -8.40 -17.56 -5.27
C ARG A 114 -8.54 -18.59 -4.16
N ARG A 115 -7.81 -18.41 -3.05
CA ARG A 115 -7.84 -19.32 -1.88
C ARG A 115 -9.12 -19.19 -1.05
N ASN A 116 -9.68 -17.99 -0.91
CA ASN A 116 -10.84 -17.75 -0.05
C ASN A 116 -12.17 -17.67 -0.82
N ARG A 117 -12.34 -18.45 -1.90
CA ARG A 117 -13.59 -18.45 -2.69
C ARG A 117 -14.84 -18.79 -1.86
N THR A 118 -14.66 -19.42 -0.70
CA THR A 118 -15.71 -19.91 0.20
C THR A 118 -15.97 -19.02 1.42
N ASP A 119 -15.13 -18.02 1.70
CA ASP A 119 -15.18 -17.26 2.96
C ASP A 119 -15.35 -15.74 2.74
N SER A 120 -15.96 -15.12 3.74
CA SER A 120 -16.36 -13.73 3.84
C SER A 120 -15.29 -12.72 3.38
N ILE A 121 -15.68 -11.89 2.41
CA ILE A 121 -15.07 -10.59 2.03
C ILE A 121 -13.52 -10.59 2.03
N PHE A 122 -12.90 -11.10 0.95
CA PHE A 122 -11.44 -11.10 0.74
C PHE A 122 -10.79 -9.71 0.85
N ASP A 123 -11.58 -8.65 0.63
CA ASP A 123 -11.23 -7.23 0.73
C ASP A 123 -10.88 -6.78 2.18
N THR A 124 -10.72 -7.70 3.13
CA THR A 124 -10.32 -7.45 4.53
C THR A 124 -8.83 -7.65 4.82
N ARG A 125 -8.05 -8.13 3.85
CA ARG A 125 -6.63 -8.45 3.99
C ARG A 125 -5.66 -7.48 3.32
N PRO A 126 -5.97 -6.88 2.15
CA PRO A 126 -5.08 -5.90 1.54
C PRO A 126 -5.07 -4.56 2.29
N PRO A 127 -4.01 -3.75 2.12
CA PRO A 127 -3.89 -2.47 2.79
C PRO A 127 -4.99 -1.51 2.32
N GLU A 128 -5.62 -0.79 3.26
CA GLU A 128 -6.72 0.14 2.97
C GLU A 128 -6.15 1.51 2.58
N PRO A 129 -6.44 2.00 1.35
CA PRO A 129 -5.76 3.18 0.81
C PRO A 129 -6.16 4.50 1.46
N ALA A 130 -7.43 4.70 1.86
CA ALA A 130 -7.86 5.97 2.44
C ALA A 130 -7.25 6.20 3.83
N ALA A 131 -7.19 5.15 4.66
CA ALA A 131 -6.53 5.14 5.96
C ALA A 131 -5.01 5.34 5.83
N ALA A 132 -4.38 4.77 4.80
CA ALA A 132 -2.96 5.00 4.52
C ALA A 132 -2.67 6.44 4.09
N ILE A 133 -3.51 7.06 3.24
CA ILE A 133 -3.40 8.48 2.87
C ILE A 133 -3.50 9.34 4.13
N ARG A 134 -4.52 9.13 4.96
CA ARG A 134 -4.72 9.89 6.20
C ARG A 134 -3.56 9.75 7.16
N LEU A 135 -3.01 8.54 7.32
CA LEU A 135 -1.82 8.31 8.14
C LEU A 135 -0.60 9.04 7.58
N ALA A 136 -0.33 8.88 6.28
CA ALA A 136 0.82 9.48 5.62
C ALA A 136 0.83 11.01 5.73
N ARG A 137 -0.34 11.64 5.58
CA ARG A 137 -0.52 13.07 5.82
C ARG A 137 -0.31 13.44 7.28
N GLY A 138 -0.96 12.73 8.20
CA GLY A 138 -0.94 13.05 9.63
C GLY A 138 0.41 12.80 10.31
N CYS A 139 1.25 11.92 9.76
CA CYS A 139 2.54 11.52 10.34
C CYS A 139 3.76 11.85 9.46
N ASN A 140 3.56 12.59 8.37
CA ASN A 140 4.57 12.98 7.39
C ASN A 140 5.35 11.77 6.82
N ILE A 141 4.63 10.89 6.12
CA ILE A 141 5.17 9.72 5.41
C ILE A 141 4.82 9.82 3.92
N PRO A 142 5.36 10.82 3.20
CA PRO A 142 4.93 11.10 1.82
C PRO A 142 5.24 9.95 0.84
N GLY A 143 6.23 9.11 1.13
CA GLY A 143 6.69 8.03 0.24
C GLY A 143 5.63 6.98 -0.12
N ILE A 144 4.57 6.82 0.68
CA ILE A 144 3.48 5.87 0.39
C ILE A 144 2.31 6.51 -0.36
N LEU A 145 2.23 7.85 -0.41
CA LEU A 145 1.10 8.58 -0.99
C LEU A 145 0.86 8.23 -2.47
N PRO A 146 1.88 8.16 -3.35
CA PRO A 146 1.63 7.89 -4.77
C PRO A 146 0.93 6.54 -5.00
N ALA A 147 1.41 5.48 -4.32
CA ALA A 147 0.82 4.15 -4.41
C ALA A 147 -0.58 4.08 -3.78
N ALA A 148 -0.79 4.75 -2.64
CA ALA A 148 -2.09 4.76 -1.98
C ALA A 148 -3.16 5.51 -2.79
N PHE A 149 -2.81 6.67 -3.37
CA PHE A 149 -3.69 7.41 -4.27
C PHE A 149 -3.98 6.65 -5.56
N TYR A 150 -2.97 6.01 -6.15
CA TYR A 150 -3.18 5.16 -7.32
C TYR A 150 -4.13 3.99 -7.01
N HIS A 151 -3.93 3.31 -5.88
CA HIS A 151 -4.82 2.23 -5.45
C HIS A 151 -6.26 2.72 -5.25
N LEU A 152 -6.44 3.87 -4.60
CA LEU A 152 -7.77 4.45 -4.40
C LEU A 152 -8.46 4.89 -5.70
N SER A 153 -7.70 5.40 -6.67
CA SER A 153 -8.24 5.83 -7.96
C SER A 153 -8.90 4.70 -8.76
N ARG A 154 -8.51 3.46 -8.49
CA ARG A 154 -9.07 2.24 -9.09
C ARG A 154 -10.36 1.76 -8.42
N ILE A 155 -10.71 2.27 -7.24
CA ILE A 155 -11.88 1.83 -6.48
C ILE A 155 -13.11 2.67 -6.86
N HIS A 156 -14.25 2.02 -7.08
CA HIS A 156 -15.49 2.74 -7.37
C HIS A 156 -15.99 3.48 -6.11
N PRO A 157 -16.43 4.74 -6.20
CA PRO A 157 -16.92 5.48 -5.02
C PRO A 157 -18.09 4.81 -4.29
N GLU A 158 -18.91 4.03 -4.98
CA GLU A 158 -20.01 3.26 -4.37
C GLU A 158 -19.51 2.04 -3.57
N MET A 159 -18.26 1.60 -3.77
CA MET A 159 -17.65 0.55 -2.97
C MET A 159 -17.15 1.13 -1.65
N ASP A 160 -18.07 1.59 -0.82
CA ASP A 160 -17.79 2.09 0.51
C ASP A 160 -17.52 0.96 1.51
N TRP A 161 -16.47 1.10 2.31
CA TRP A 161 -16.03 0.10 3.27
C TRP A 161 -17.10 -0.24 4.30
N GLY A 162 -17.77 0.79 4.84
CA GLY A 162 -18.80 0.66 5.87
C GLY A 162 -20.06 0.03 5.31
N GLU A 163 -20.52 0.48 4.14
CA GLU A 163 -21.71 -0.10 3.47
C GLU A 163 -21.50 -1.56 3.06
N CYS A 164 -20.31 -1.89 2.54
CA CYS A 164 -19.93 -3.26 2.18
C CYS A 164 -19.91 -4.24 3.37
N ARG A 165 -19.91 -3.71 4.61
CA ARG A 165 -19.83 -4.48 5.86
C ARG A 165 -20.95 -4.12 6.84
N GLY A 166 -21.99 -3.46 6.35
CA GLY A 166 -23.18 -3.13 7.14
C GLY A 166 -23.98 -4.37 7.51
N VAL A 167 -24.94 -4.21 8.43
CA VAL A 167 -25.88 -5.28 8.82
C VAL A 167 -26.70 -5.76 7.62
N THR A 168 -27.05 -4.84 6.72
CA THR A 168 -27.73 -5.13 5.45
C THR A 168 -26.86 -4.62 4.31
N VAL A 169 -26.19 -5.54 3.59
CA VAL A 169 -25.35 -5.19 2.44
C VAL A 169 -26.20 -5.30 1.17
N PRO A 170 -26.30 -4.24 0.34
CA PRO A 170 -26.95 -4.31 -0.97
C PRO A 170 -26.42 -5.47 -1.83
N LEU A 171 -27.31 -6.17 -2.54
CA LEU A 171 -26.95 -7.32 -3.37
C LEU A 171 -25.91 -6.98 -4.45
N GLU A 172 -25.94 -5.75 -4.98
CA GLU A 172 -24.99 -5.26 -5.97
C GLU A 172 -23.57 -5.16 -5.40
N LEU A 173 -23.40 -4.52 -4.24
CA LEU A 173 -22.12 -4.44 -3.54
C LEU A 173 -21.59 -5.84 -3.18
N LEU A 174 -22.47 -6.73 -2.68
CA LEU A 174 -22.09 -8.10 -2.38
C LEU A 174 -21.63 -8.87 -3.63
N SER A 175 -22.32 -8.66 -4.77
CA SER A 175 -21.95 -9.25 -6.06
C SER A 175 -20.58 -8.75 -6.53
N ASN A 176 -20.33 -7.44 -6.42
CA ASN A 176 -19.08 -6.81 -6.81
C ASN A 176 -17.91 -7.28 -5.93
N LEU A 177 -18.10 -7.35 -4.60
CA LEU A 177 -17.12 -7.98 -3.70
C LEU A 177 -16.83 -9.43 -4.08
N ARG A 178 -17.85 -10.23 -4.44
CA ARG A 178 -17.63 -11.62 -4.91
C ARG A 178 -16.86 -11.70 -6.23
N LYS A 179 -17.01 -10.72 -7.11
CA LYS A 179 -16.22 -10.59 -8.35
C LYS A 179 -14.78 -10.17 -8.07
N GLY A 180 -14.49 -9.68 -6.87
CA GLY A 180 -13.17 -9.24 -6.46
C GLY A 180 -12.98 -7.73 -6.47
N GLU A 181 -14.06 -6.94 -6.48
CA GLU A 181 -13.94 -5.51 -6.28
C GLU A 181 -13.50 -5.19 -4.85
N ARG A 182 -12.82 -4.05 -4.71
CA ARG A 182 -12.26 -3.56 -3.46
C ARG A 182 -13.15 -2.46 -2.91
N SER A 183 -13.12 -2.24 -1.60
CA SER A 183 -13.79 -1.10 -0.96
C SER A 183 -12.78 -0.18 -0.27
N ALA A 184 -13.20 1.06 -0.01
CA ALA A 184 -12.36 2.06 0.66
C ALA A 184 -13.14 2.83 1.72
N ARG A 185 -12.44 3.35 2.73
CA ARG A 185 -13.02 4.21 3.78
C ARG A 185 -13.09 5.65 3.30
N TRP A 186 -14.05 5.94 2.44
CA TRP A 186 -14.17 7.25 1.79
C TRP A 186 -14.33 8.40 2.78
N ASP A 187 -14.92 8.12 3.95
CA ASP A 187 -15.08 9.04 5.07
C ASP A 187 -13.75 9.54 5.68
N LEU A 188 -12.65 8.83 5.44
CA LEU A 188 -11.33 9.23 5.95
C LEU A 188 -10.68 10.34 5.12
N LEU A 189 -11.09 10.54 3.86
CA LEU A 189 -10.54 11.58 2.99
C LEU A 189 -11.05 12.96 3.39
N ASP A 190 -10.15 13.93 3.47
CA ASP A 190 -10.56 15.33 3.58
C ASP A 190 -10.84 15.94 2.19
N LYS A 191 -11.33 17.18 2.17
CA LYS A 191 -11.62 17.91 0.93
C LYS A 191 -10.38 18.02 0.02
N ARG A 192 -9.19 18.19 0.59
CA ARG A 192 -7.96 18.34 -0.19
C ARG A 192 -7.60 17.02 -0.84
N ASP A 193 -7.57 15.92 -0.09
CA ASP A 193 -7.22 14.61 -0.61
C ASP A 193 -8.24 14.12 -1.65
N LEU A 194 -9.54 14.41 -1.47
CA LEU A 194 -10.55 14.14 -2.50
C LEU A 194 -10.26 14.91 -3.80
N MET A 195 -9.89 16.19 -3.72
CA MET A 195 -9.52 16.98 -4.90
C MET A 195 -8.27 16.44 -5.60
N LEU A 196 -7.25 15.99 -4.84
CA LEU A 196 -6.05 15.37 -5.39
C LEU A 196 -6.37 14.06 -6.11
N LEU A 197 -7.25 13.23 -5.52
CA LEU A 197 -7.73 12.00 -6.13
C LEU A 197 -8.45 12.27 -7.45
N LEU A 198 -9.37 13.23 -7.50
CA LEU A 198 -10.10 13.60 -8.72
C LEU A 198 -9.16 14.11 -9.81
N HIS A 199 -8.16 14.92 -9.45
CA HIS A 199 -7.13 15.34 -10.39
C HIS A 199 -6.33 14.16 -10.93
N GLY A 200 -5.92 13.23 -10.07
CA GLY A 200 -5.19 12.04 -10.48
C GLY A 200 -5.99 11.13 -11.39
N ILE A 201 -7.26 10.84 -11.08
CA ILE A 201 -8.15 10.05 -11.95
C ILE A 201 -8.22 10.67 -13.35
N ARG A 202 -8.40 12.00 -13.43
CA ARG A 202 -8.41 12.71 -14.71
C ARG A 202 -7.06 12.62 -15.42
N ASN A 203 -5.95 12.84 -14.71
CA ASN A 203 -4.63 12.86 -15.32
C ASN A 203 -4.16 11.47 -15.78
N ILE A 204 -4.53 10.40 -15.07
CA ILE A 204 -4.26 9.01 -15.48
C ILE A 204 -4.90 8.73 -16.84
N GLN A 205 -6.15 9.16 -17.05
CA GLN A 205 -6.83 9.02 -18.34
C GLN A 205 -6.07 9.69 -19.49
N TRP A 206 -5.34 10.78 -19.20
CA TRP A 206 -4.53 11.50 -20.19
C TRP A 206 -3.19 10.81 -20.43
N SER A 207 -2.52 10.34 -19.38
CA SER A 207 -1.26 9.58 -19.48
C SER A 207 -1.41 8.31 -20.32
N GLU A 208 -2.59 7.70 -20.28
CA GLU A 208 -2.90 6.53 -21.09
C GLU A 208 -2.80 6.82 -22.58
N VAL A 209 -3.29 7.97 -23.05
CA VAL A 209 -3.19 8.38 -24.47
C VAL A 209 -1.72 8.43 -24.90
N ILE A 210 -0.87 9.04 -24.08
CA ILE A 210 0.57 9.17 -24.34
C ILE A 210 1.24 7.79 -24.43
N ILE A 211 0.88 6.87 -23.52
CA ILE A 211 1.40 5.49 -23.55
C ILE A 211 1.01 4.80 -24.86
N TYR A 212 -0.24 4.94 -25.32
CA TYR A 212 -0.68 4.34 -26.59
C TYR A 212 0.01 4.94 -27.81
N GLU A 213 0.11 6.28 -27.88
CA GLU A 213 0.80 6.97 -28.98
C GLU A 213 2.25 6.51 -29.09
N SER A 214 2.95 6.35 -27.95
CA SER A 214 4.34 5.86 -27.93
C SER A 214 4.50 4.45 -28.51
N MET A 215 3.46 3.62 -28.46
CA MET A 215 3.46 2.27 -29.01
C MET A 215 3.10 2.25 -30.50
N GLU A 216 2.28 3.20 -30.98
CA GLU A 216 1.85 3.29 -32.39
C GLU A 216 2.96 3.79 -33.32
N THR A 217 3.88 4.64 -32.84
CA THR A 217 4.98 5.21 -33.62
C THR A 217 6.15 4.24 -33.83
N PHE A 218 5.96 2.95 -33.54
CA PHE A 218 7.03 1.97 -33.51
C PHE A 218 7.50 1.51 -34.90
N THR A 219 8.82 1.63 -35.15
CA THR A 219 9.51 1.12 -36.35
C THR A 219 10.68 0.23 -35.95
N ALA A 220 10.46 -1.10 -35.85
CA ALA A 220 11.57 -2.06 -35.81
C ALA A 220 12.04 -2.41 -37.23
N GLU A 221 13.31 -2.83 -37.33
CA GLU A 221 13.81 -3.65 -38.43
C GLU A 221 13.08 -5.02 -38.42
N CYS A 222 11.86 -5.01 -38.95
CA CYS A 222 10.95 -6.14 -38.97
C CYS A 222 10.84 -6.69 -40.38
N THR A 223 10.99 -8.01 -40.51
CA THR A 223 10.81 -8.73 -41.78
C THR A 223 9.36 -8.69 -42.29
N ASN A 224 8.37 -8.47 -41.40
CA ASN A 224 6.96 -8.28 -41.74
C ASN A 224 6.40 -7.03 -41.05
N ALA A 225 6.93 -5.86 -41.39
CA ALA A 225 6.57 -4.59 -40.77
C ALA A 225 5.06 -4.30 -40.84
N LYS A 226 4.41 -4.55 -41.99
CA LYS A 226 2.96 -4.31 -42.15
C LYS A 226 2.10 -5.22 -41.27
N GLY A 227 2.45 -6.51 -41.18
CA GLY A 227 1.73 -7.47 -40.34
C GLY A 227 1.88 -7.15 -38.85
N CYS A 228 3.12 -6.97 -38.38
CA CYS A 228 3.37 -6.64 -36.98
C CYS A 228 2.74 -5.29 -36.59
N HIS A 229 2.85 -4.26 -37.43
CA HIS A 229 2.22 -2.96 -37.15
C HIS A 229 0.70 -3.06 -37.02
N THR A 230 0.05 -3.85 -37.88
CA THR A 230 -1.41 -4.06 -37.80
C THR A 230 -1.82 -4.72 -36.48
N ILE A 231 -1.05 -5.72 -36.03
CA ILE A 231 -1.33 -6.41 -34.78
C ILE A 231 -1.10 -5.47 -33.58
N ILE A 232 0.00 -4.72 -33.55
CA ILE A 232 0.30 -3.71 -32.51
C ILE A 232 -0.85 -2.70 -32.38
N LYS A 233 -1.29 -2.15 -33.53
CA LYS A 233 -2.38 -1.18 -33.58
C LYS A 233 -3.69 -1.78 -33.07
N SER A 234 -3.93 -3.06 -33.34
CA SER A 234 -5.12 -3.76 -32.83
C SER A 234 -5.10 -3.89 -31.31
N PHE A 235 -3.93 -4.07 -30.69
CA PHE A 235 -3.82 -4.08 -29.22
C PHE A 235 -4.06 -2.70 -28.61
N CYS A 236 -3.53 -1.64 -29.22
CA CYS A 236 -3.71 -0.28 -28.75
C CYS A 236 -5.19 0.17 -28.82
N ARG A 237 -5.94 -0.34 -29.81
CA ARG A 237 -7.36 0.01 -30.03
C ARG A 237 -8.37 -0.80 -29.21
N ARG A 238 -8.00 -1.98 -28.70
CA ARG A 238 -8.93 -2.94 -28.05
C ARG A 238 -9.23 -2.66 -26.58
N ARG A 239 -8.96 -1.45 -26.10
CA ARG A 239 -9.15 -1.16 -24.69
C ARG A 239 -10.63 -0.97 -24.34
N ASP A 240 -11.03 -1.60 -23.25
CA ASP A 240 -12.26 -1.24 -22.55
C ASP A 240 -12.07 0.13 -21.90
N LYS A 241 -12.95 1.10 -22.22
CA LYS A 241 -12.94 2.44 -21.64
C LYS A 241 -13.24 2.43 -20.13
N GLN A 242 -13.71 1.30 -19.59
CA GLN A 242 -14.02 1.14 -18.18
C GLN A 242 -12.82 0.67 -17.33
N ASP A 243 -11.74 0.20 -17.94
CA ASP A 243 -10.56 -0.27 -17.20
C ASP A 243 -9.85 0.92 -16.53
N ARG A 244 -9.78 0.94 -15.20
CA ARG A 244 -9.14 2.02 -14.41
C ARG A 244 -7.70 1.70 -14.03
N ASP A 245 -7.13 0.58 -14.52
CA ASP A 245 -5.79 0.12 -14.15
C ASP A 245 -4.85 -0.02 -15.35
N PRO A 246 -4.22 1.09 -15.78
CA PRO A 246 -3.24 1.04 -16.86
C PRO A 246 -2.05 0.11 -16.58
N LEU A 247 -1.63 -0.06 -15.32
CA LEU A 247 -0.51 -0.96 -14.99
C LEU A 247 -0.87 -2.44 -15.21
N ALA A 248 -2.06 -2.87 -14.78
CA ALA A 248 -2.52 -4.24 -15.02
C ALA A 248 -2.76 -4.48 -16.52
N TYR A 249 -3.38 -3.52 -17.21
CA TYR A 249 -3.60 -3.60 -18.65
C TYR A 249 -2.27 -3.82 -19.41
N LEU A 250 -1.27 -3.00 -19.12
CA LEU A 250 0.05 -3.10 -19.74
C LEU A 250 0.77 -4.41 -19.42
N ARG A 251 0.69 -4.86 -18.16
CA ARG A 251 1.30 -6.13 -17.73
C ARG A 251 0.69 -7.34 -18.42
N ASP A 252 -0.64 -7.46 -18.41
CA ASP A 252 -1.33 -8.70 -18.79
C ASP A 252 -1.43 -8.88 -20.31
N ARG A 253 -1.41 -7.78 -21.07
CA ARG A 253 -1.62 -7.80 -22.52
C ARG A 253 -0.34 -7.87 -23.35
N PHE A 254 0.79 -7.44 -22.81
CA PHE A 254 2.03 -7.26 -23.58
C PHE A 254 3.19 -8.14 -23.10
N THR A 255 2.88 -9.31 -22.52
CA THR A 255 3.90 -10.33 -22.27
C THR A 255 4.44 -10.88 -23.57
N SER A 256 5.76 -11.10 -23.64
CA SER A 256 6.40 -11.56 -24.88
C SER A 256 5.82 -12.87 -25.39
N SER A 257 5.48 -13.80 -24.48
CA SER A 257 4.81 -15.07 -24.82
C SER A 257 3.45 -14.87 -25.50
N ARG A 258 2.64 -13.91 -25.01
CA ARG A 258 1.34 -13.58 -25.58
C ARG A 258 1.47 -12.89 -26.93
N LEU A 259 2.39 -11.94 -27.05
CA LEU A 259 2.66 -11.23 -28.31
C LEU A 259 3.15 -12.19 -29.41
N ILE A 260 4.01 -13.15 -29.06
CA ILE A 260 4.46 -14.20 -29.98
C ILE A 260 3.30 -15.13 -30.36
N ALA A 261 2.46 -15.54 -29.39
CA ALA A 261 1.26 -16.34 -29.67
C ALA A 261 0.30 -15.60 -30.63
N ASP A 262 0.26 -14.27 -30.54
CA ASP A 262 -0.51 -13.38 -31.42
C ASP A 262 0.20 -13.08 -32.75
N LYS A 263 1.24 -13.85 -33.10
CA LYS A 263 1.97 -13.84 -34.39
C LYS A 263 2.85 -12.61 -34.63
N LEU A 264 3.30 -11.92 -33.58
CA LEU A 264 4.41 -10.97 -33.74
C LEU A 264 5.73 -11.72 -33.92
N CYS A 265 6.62 -11.16 -34.74
CA CYS A 265 7.98 -11.67 -34.80
C CYS A 265 8.72 -11.36 -33.48
N ASP A 266 9.72 -12.19 -33.15
CA ASP A 266 10.46 -12.09 -31.88
C ASP A 266 11.05 -10.71 -31.63
N LYS A 267 11.56 -10.05 -32.69
CA LYS A 267 12.09 -8.68 -32.61
C LYS A 267 11.00 -7.69 -32.17
N CYS A 268 9.87 -7.66 -32.86
CA CYS A 268 8.76 -6.77 -32.50
C CYS A 268 8.20 -7.09 -31.12
N ALA A 269 8.01 -8.37 -30.79
CA ALA A 269 7.53 -8.80 -29.48
C ALA A 269 8.45 -8.30 -28.35
N THR A 270 9.77 -8.53 -28.50
CA THR A 270 10.78 -8.07 -27.54
C THR A 270 10.76 -6.55 -27.40
N THR A 271 10.76 -5.81 -28.52
CA THR A 271 10.82 -4.35 -28.45
C THR A 271 9.56 -3.74 -27.84
N ILE A 272 8.37 -4.27 -28.14
CA ILE A 272 7.13 -3.81 -27.50
C ILE A 272 7.14 -4.14 -26.02
N SER A 273 7.56 -5.34 -25.62
CA SER A 273 7.67 -5.68 -24.20
C SER A 273 8.61 -4.72 -23.49
N THR A 274 9.76 -4.35 -24.07
CA THR A 274 10.66 -3.33 -23.51
C THR A 274 10.02 -1.94 -23.46
N CYS A 275 9.29 -1.54 -24.52
CA CYS A 275 8.56 -0.27 -24.55
C CYS A 275 7.51 -0.20 -23.43
N VAL A 276 6.75 -1.29 -23.24
CA VAL A 276 5.75 -1.42 -22.19
C VAL A 276 6.39 -1.34 -20.81
N GLN A 277 7.51 -2.04 -20.56
CA GLN A 277 8.19 -1.92 -19.27
C GLN A 277 8.66 -0.49 -19.00
N ARG A 278 9.20 0.21 -20.01
CA ARG A 278 9.56 1.62 -19.90
C ARG A 278 8.35 2.49 -19.56
N ASN A 279 7.24 2.32 -20.29
CA ASN A 279 6.02 3.08 -20.06
C ASN A 279 5.42 2.83 -18.67
N ARG A 280 5.48 1.59 -18.17
CA ARG A 280 5.05 1.26 -16.80
C ARG A 280 5.91 1.98 -15.76
N GLN A 281 7.23 2.00 -15.96
CA GLN A 281 8.16 2.71 -15.08
C GLN A 281 7.90 4.22 -15.10
N THR A 282 7.83 4.83 -16.29
CA THR A 282 7.56 6.26 -16.44
C THR A 282 6.20 6.64 -15.84
N PHE A 283 5.15 5.86 -16.10
CA PHE A 283 3.83 6.09 -15.49
C PHE A 283 3.89 6.07 -13.96
N TRP A 284 4.64 5.12 -13.39
CA TRP A 284 4.81 5.01 -11.94
C TRP A 284 5.56 6.19 -11.33
N GLU A 285 6.64 6.62 -11.98
CA GLU A 285 7.43 7.79 -11.57
C GLU A 285 6.63 9.09 -11.66
N GLU A 286 5.66 9.18 -12.58
CA GLU A 286 4.79 10.33 -12.73
C GLU A 286 3.61 10.36 -11.74
N LEU A 287 3.32 9.28 -11.00
CA LEU A 287 2.21 9.25 -10.03
C LEU A 287 2.19 10.47 -9.09
N PRO A 288 3.30 10.91 -8.47
CA PRO A 288 3.31 12.13 -7.66
C PRO A 288 2.79 13.36 -8.42
N ASN A 289 3.20 13.55 -9.67
CA ASN A 289 2.77 14.67 -10.53
C ASN A 289 1.29 14.53 -10.92
N LEU A 290 0.86 13.32 -11.30
CA LEU A 290 -0.53 13.04 -11.67
C LEU A 290 -1.49 13.39 -10.52
N PHE A 291 -1.11 13.06 -9.28
CA PHE A 291 -1.90 13.36 -8.09
C PHE A 291 -1.57 14.71 -7.44
N ARG A 292 -0.68 15.52 -8.02
CA ARG A 292 -0.23 16.81 -7.46
C ARG A 292 0.27 16.71 -6.01
N LEU A 293 0.98 15.63 -5.71
CA LEU A 293 1.62 15.41 -4.43
C LEU A 293 2.89 16.26 -4.40
N SER A 294 2.83 17.43 -3.77
CA SER A 294 4.00 18.28 -3.55
C SER A 294 5.09 17.50 -2.82
N SER A 295 6.31 17.52 -3.38
CA SER A 295 7.55 17.09 -2.74
C SER A 295 7.85 17.89 -1.47
#